data_AF-A0A972NI88-F1
#
_entry.id   AF-A0A972NI88-F1
#
_cell.length_a   1.000
_cell.length_b   1.000
_cell.length_c   1.000
_cell.angle_alpha   90.00
_cell.angle_beta   90.00
_cell.angle_gamma   90.00
#
_symmetry.space_group_name_H-M   'P 1'
#
loop_
_entity.id
_entity.type
_entity.pdbx_description
1 polymer ?
#
loop_
_entity_poly.entity_id
_entity_poly.type
_entity_poly.pdbx_seq_one_letter_code
_entity_poly.pdbx_strand_id
1 'polypeptide(L)'
;MECFSEFQNNGGLDQHVLPHISTVRHIAIVLFNGFPLPEVASIAEVFQSANSLAENGEFDATRYEVSLLSASGGRVVSSSSVFVWTESVEVRRHADSFRALFIAGGAGVRSTLRDERLITWLRRACPRSEFVHTIDEGGLLREAAGFAHSTSGRKHADRIGDVTLKLLGATPSNSAMSPMRTAL
;
A
#
# COMPACT_ATOMS: atom_id res chain seq x y z
N MET A 1 -26.09 16.11 -68.31
CA MET A 1 -24.81 15.58 -68.81
C MET A 1 -23.87 15.56 -67.62
N GLU A 2 -23.92 14.53 -66.77
CA GLU A 2 -23.36 13.16 -66.98
C GLU A 2 -21.84 13.22 -67.19
N CYS A 3 -20.96 12.43 -66.55
CA CYS A 3 -21.09 11.32 -65.62
C CYS A 3 -19.69 11.00 -65.04
N PHE A 4 -19.67 10.49 -63.79
CA PHE A 4 -18.81 9.44 -63.21
C PHE A 4 -17.27 9.41 -63.41
N SER A 5 -16.56 9.31 -62.27
CA SER A 5 -15.82 8.09 -61.90
C SER A 5 -15.54 8.00 -60.39
N GLU A 6 -15.44 6.75 -59.93
CA GLU A 6 -15.68 6.20 -58.61
C GLU A 6 -14.46 6.09 -57.67
N PHE A 7 -14.79 6.01 -56.37
CA PHE A 7 -14.18 5.27 -55.26
C PHE A 7 -12.67 4.95 -55.26
N GLN A 8 -12.02 5.32 -54.15
CA GLN A 8 -11.42 4.31 -53.28
C GLN A 8 -11.39 4.74 -51.80
N ASN A 9 -12.07 3.88 -51.04
CA ASN A 9 -12.04 3.63 -49.61
C ASN A 9 -10.65 3.80 -48.97
N ASN A 10 -10.59 4.49 -47.82
CA ASN A 10 -9.63 4.11 -46.78
C ASN A 10 -10.18 4.44 -45.40
N GLY A 11 -10.96 3.50 -44.86
CA GLY A 11 -11.19 3.42 -43.42
C GLY A 11 -9.87 3.16 -42.69
N GLY A 12 -9.67 3.83 -41.56
CA GLY A 12 -8.42 3.72 -40.81
C GLY A 12 -8.49 4.35 -39.43
N LEU A 13 -9.17 3.64 -38.51
CA LEU A 13 -8.90 3.63 -37.08
C LEU A 13 -9.22 4.91 -36.28
N ASP A 14 -10.52 5.24 -36.19
CA ASP A 14 -11.04 5.73 -34.91
C ASP A 14 -10.93 4.56 -33.91
N GLN A 15 -9.74 4.42 -33.31
CA GLN A 15 -9.58 3.65 -32.08
C GLN A 15 -10.39 4.37 -31.01
N HIS A 16 -11.67 4.01 -30.94
CA HIS A 16 -12.51 4.25 -29.80
C HIS A 16 -11.81 3.54 -28.62
N VAL A 17 -10.97 4.28 -27.90
CA VAL A 17 -10.37 3.83 -26.63
C VAL A 17 -11.54 3.63 -25.68
N LEU A 18 -12.08 2.41 -25.68
CA LEU A 18 -13.01 2.00 -24.65
C LEU A 18 -12.28 2.21 -23.32
N PRO A 19 -12.87 2.92 -22.35
CA PRO A 19 -12.25 3.01 -21.05
C PRO A 19 -12.10 1.58 -20.54
N HIS A 20 -10.86 1.10 -20.39
CA HIS A 20 -10.61 -0.05 -19.52
C HIS A 20 -11.19 0.35 -18.16
N ILE A 21 -12.32 -0.24 -17.79
CA ILE A 21 -12.96 0.02 -16.50
C ILE A 21 -11.98 -0.48 -15.46
N SER A 22 -11.14 0.42 -14.95
CA SER A 22 -10.11 0.03 -14.01
C SER A 22 -10.75 -0.13 -12.64
N THR A 23 -10.68 -1.32 -12.05
CA THR A 23 -11.16 -1.51 -10.68
C THR A 23 -10.15 -0.89 -9.72
N VAL A 24 -10.60 -0.01 -8.83
CA VAL A 24 -9.73 0.59 -7.80
C VAL A 24 -9.80 -0.26 -6.54
N ARG A 25 -8.64 -0.65 -6.03
CA ARG A 25 -8.50 -1.40 -4.78
C ARG A 25 -7.78 -0.54 -3.76
N HIS A 26 -8.47 -0.25 -2.65
CA HIS A 26 -7.93 0.56 -1.58
C HIS A 26 -7.04 -0.26 -0.64
N ILE A 27 -5.87 0.29 -0.34
CA ILE A 27 -4.87 -0.26 0.58
C ILE A 27 -4.66 0.75 1.70
N ALA A 28 -4.92 0.36 2.94
CA ALA A 28 -4.68 1.23 4.09
C ALA A 28 -3.42 0.81 4.83
N ILE A 29 -2.58 1.78 5.20
CA ILE A 29 -1.45 1.59 6.11
C ILE A 29 -1.64 2.52 7.30
N VAL A 30 -1.85 1.93 8.48
CA VAL A 30 -2.10 2.67 9.72
C VAL A 30 -0.78 2.95 10.42
N LEU A 31 -0.54 4.23 10.71
CA LEU A 31 0.69 4.76 11.30
C LEU A 31 0.40 5.49 12.61
N PHE A 32 1.42 5.56 13.46
CA PHE A 32 1.49 6.35 14.68
C PHE A 32 2.94 6.73 14.97
N ASN A 33 3.18 7.66 15.90
CA ASN A 33 4.54 8.16 16.17
C ASN A 33 5.48 7.02 16.59
N GLY A 34 6.64 6.91 15.94
CA GLY A 34 7.61 5.84 16.18
C GLY A 34 7.40 4.58 15.32
N PHE A 35 6.60 4.67 14.25
CA PHE A 35 6.46 3.59 13.27
C PHE A 35 7.78 3.35 12.51
N PRO A 36 8.01 2.11 12.03
CA PRO A 36 9.21 1.75 11.28
C PRO A 36 9.05 2.17 9.80
N LEU A 37 9.75 3.23 9.40
CA LEU A 37 9.63 3.82 8.06
C LEU A 37 10.04 2.87 6.91
N PRO A 38 11.16 2.13 6.98
CA PRO A 38 11.60 1.29 5.87
C PRO A 38 10.56 0.25 5.42
N GLU A 39 9.90 -0.39 6.38
CA GLU A 39 8.88 -1.42 6.18
C GLU A 39 7.62 -0.82 5.55
N VAL A 40 7.17 0.32 6.07
CA VAL A 40 6.01 1.06 5.53
C VAL A 40 6.28 1.54 4.10
N ALA A 41 7.46 2.11 3.84
CA ALA A 41 7.85 2.55 2.51
C ALA A 41 7.91 1.37 1.53
N SER A 42 8.50 0.25 1.95
CA SER A 42 8.59 -0.96 1.11
C SER A 42 7.22 -1.47 0.66
N ILE A 43 6.23 -1.47 1.56
CA ILE A 43 4.85 -1.87 1.21
C ILE A 43 4.25 -0.90 0.18
N ALA A 44 4.41 0.41 0.37
CA ALA A 44 3.89 1.40 -0.56
C ALA A 44 4.52 1.25 -1.96
N GLU A 45 5.84 1.03 -2.03
CA GLU A 45 6.58 0.83 -3.29
C GLU A 45 6.14 -0.41 -4.06
N VAL A 46 5.75 -1.49 -3.38
CA VAL A 46 5.21 -2.68 -4.04
C VAL A 46 3.92 -2.36 -4.80
N PHE A 47 2.99 -1.62 -4.19
CA PHE A 47 1.75 -1.24 -4.86
C PHE A 47 1.98 -0.20 -5.96
N GLN A 48 2.93 0.72 -5.78
CA GLN A 48 3.33 1.65 -6.83
C GLN A 48 3.94 0.93 -8.04
N SER A 49 4.77 -0.07 -7.79
CA SER A 49 5.34 -0.93 -8.84
C SER A 49 4.24 -1.70 -9.57
N ALA A 50 3.28 -2.28 -8.84
CA ALA A 50 2.14 -2.97 -9.44
C ALA A 50 1.27 -2.04 -10.30
N ASN A 51 1.03 -0.81 -9.85
CA ASN A 51 0.35 0.22 -10.65
C ASN A 51 1.10 0.52 -11.95
N SER A 52 2.42 0.69 -11.86
CA SER A 52 3.26 0.99 -13.03
C SER A 52 3.23 -0.14 -14.07
N LEU A 53 3.18 -1.40 -13.62
CA LEU A 53 3.04 -2.56 -14.52
C LEU A 53 1.65 -2.65 -15.17
N ALA A 54 0.60 -2.30 -14.42
CA ALA A 54 -0.77 -2.28 -14.95
C ALA A 54 -0.94 -1.20 -16.04
N GLU A 55 -0.30 -0.04 -15.88
CA GLU A 55 -0.30 1.04 -16.89
C GLU A 55 0.39 0.65 -18.20
N ASN A 56 1.35 -0.29 -18.15
CA ASN A 56 2.05 -0.81 -19.32
C ASN A 56 1.27 -1.92 -20.06
N GLY A 57 0.05 -2.25 -19.61
CA GLY A 57 -0.83 -3.23 -20.27
C GLY A 57 -0.46 -4.69 -20.04
N GLU A 58 0.45 -4.98 -19.12
CA GLU A 58 0.92 -6.36 -18.85
C GLU A 58 -0.01 -7.15 -17.90
N PHE A 59 -0.92 -6.49 -17.19
CA PHE A 59 -1.79 -7.10 -16.19
C PHE A 59 -3.23 -6.55 -16.23
N ASP A 60 -4.14 -7.26 -15.55
CA ASP A 60 -5.53 -6.84 -15.31
C ASP A 60 -5.60 -5.36 -14.90
N ALA A 61 -6.64 -4.65 -15.35
CA ALA A 61 -6.85 -3.21 -15.19
C ALA A 61 -7.18 -2.81 -13.74
N THR A 62 -6.36 -3.23 -12.80
CA THR A 62 -6.55 -3.01 -11.38
C THR A 62 -5.58 -1.92 -10.93
N ARG A 63 -6.11 -0.84 -10.35
CA ARG A 63 -5.33 0.24 -9.75
C ARG A 63 -5.38 0.16 -8.23
N TYR A 64 -4.23 0.25 -7.59
CA TYR A 64 -4.11 0.29 -6.14
C TYR A 64 -3.98 1.72 -5.64
N GLU A 65 -4.86 2.13 -4.73
CA GLU A 65 -4.76 3.41 -4.03
C GLU A 65 -4.27 3.14 -2.60
N VAL A 66 -3.05 3.59 -2.30
CA VAL A 66 -2.45 3.45 -0.96
C VAL A 66 -2.75 4.70 -0.14
N SER A 67 -3.36 4.52 1.04
CA SER A 67 -3.65 5.59 1.99
C SER A 67 -2.86 5.39 3.28
N LEU A 68 -2.08 6.40 3.67
CA LEU A 68 -1.41 6.43 4.96
C LEU A 68 -2.34 7.09 5.97
N LEU A 69 -2.72 6.35 7.01
CA LEU A 69 -3.74 6.77 7.96
C LEU A 69 -3.15 6.91 9.36
N SER A 70 -3.62 7.88 10.14
CA SER A 70 -3.35 7.96 11.58
C SER A 70 -4.60 8.39 12.34
N ALA A 71 -4.59 8.29 13.67
CA ALA A 71 -5.75 8.61 14.49
C ALA A 71 -6.35 9.99 14.16
N SER A 72 -5.51 11.03 14.09
CA SER A 72 -5.94 12.41 13.85
C SER A 72 -5.58 12.93 12.44
N GLY A 73 -4.79 12.20 11.66
CA GLY A 73 -4.21 12.71 10.42
C GLY A 73 -3.08 13.72 10.67
N GLY A 74 -2.55 14.30 9.60
CA GLY A 74 -1.43 15.22 9.63
C GLY A 74 -0.09 14.51 9.73
N ARG A 75 0.91 15.18 10.33
CA ARG A 75 2.28 14.68 10.39
C ARG A 75 2.45 13.66 11.52
N VAL A 76 3.00 12.51 11.18
CA VAL A 76 3.43 11.46 12.10
C VAL A 76 4.95 11.30 11.98
N VAL A 77 5.66 11.19 13.10
CA VAL A 77 7.12 11.00 13.09
C VAL A 77 7.46 9.50 13.10
N SER A 78 8.38 9.06 12.24
CA SER A 78 8.87 7.68 12.25
C SER A 78 9.92 7.45 13.35
N SER A 79 10.31 6.20 13.57
CA SER A 79 11.44 5.84 14.45
C SER A 79 12.77 6.45 14.00
N SER A 80 12.92 6.74 12.70
CA SER A 80 14.08 7.41 12.10
C SER A 80 13.96 8.94 12.09
N SER A 81 13.03 9.52 12.86
CA SER A 81 12.81 10.98 12.97
C SER A 81 12.36 11.68 11.69
N VAL A 82 11.82 10.95 10.71
CA VAL A 82 11.25 11.51 9.48
C VAL A 82 9.76 11.76 9.67
N PHE A 83 9.28 12.94 9.27
CA PHE A 83 7.85 13.24 9.26
C PHE A 83 7.18 12.71 8.00
N VAL A 84 6.07 11.99 8.16
CA VAL A 84 5.22 11.50 7.09
C VAL A 84 3.81 12.08 7.26
N TRP A 85 3.22 12.53 6.15
CA TRP A 85 1.85 13.03 6.14
C TRP A 85 0.85 11.87 6.07
N THR A 86 -0.25 11.98 6.83
CA THR A 86 -1.31 10.98 6.90
C THR A 86 -2.69 11.61 6.84
N GLU A 87 -3.66 10.88 6.33
CA GLU A 87 -5.07 11.22 6.48
C GLU A 87 -5.56 10.76 7.87
N SER A 88 -6.61 11.39 8.39
CA SER A 88 -7.26 10.86 9.60
C SER A 88 -8.06 9.61 9.25
N VAL A 89 -8.00 8.60 10.13
CA VAL A 89 -8.86 7.41 10.05
C VAL A 89 -10.36 7.74 9.97
N GLU A 90 -10.79 8.91 10.47
CA GLU A 90 -12.19 9.33 10.38
C GLU A 90 -12.61 9.78 8.98
N VAL A 91 -11.69 10.25 8.12
CA VAL A 91 -11.99 10.56 6.71
C VAL A 91 -12.41 9.28 5.98
N ARG A 92 -11.80 8.14 6.35
CA ARG A 92 -12.13 6.82 5.81
C ARG A 92 -13.17 6.07 6.66
N ARG A 93 -13.88 6.73 7.59
CA ARG A 93 -14.95 6.09 8.41
C ARG A 93 -16.04 5.46 7.54
N HIS A 94 -16.38 6.12 6.43
CA HIS A 94 -17.43 5.72 5.49
C HIS A 94 -16.89 5.19 4.16
N ALA A 95 -15.57 5.22 3.95
CA ALA A 95 -14.96 4.67 2.75
C ALA A 95 -15.18 3.15 2.67
N ASP A 96 -15.19 2.64 1.45
CA ASP A 96 -15.42 1.24 1.10
C ASP A 96 -14.45 0.29 1.83
N SER A 97 -14.79 -1.00 1.84
CA SER A 97 -13.92 -2.06 2.35
C SER A 97 -12.51 -1.95 1.78
N PHE A 98 -11.49 -2.08 2.62
CA PHE A 98 -10.12 -2.17 2.15
C PHE A 98 -9.85 -3.56 1.57
N ARG A 99 -9.11 -3.61 0.47
CA ARG A 99 -8.55 -4.89 0.03
C ARG A 99 -7.50 -5.37 1.04
N ALA A 100 -6.63 -4.48 1.49
CA ALA A 100 -5.65 -4.81 2.51
C ALA A 100 -5.53 -3.67 3.53
N LEU A 101 -5.42 -4.04 4.79
CA LEU A 101 -5.14 -3.16 5.91
C LEU A 101 -3.83 -3.62 6.58
N PHE A 102 -2.83 -2.76 6.53
CA PHE A 102 -1.56 -2.92 7.22
C PHE A 102 -1.58 -2.08 8.50
N ILE A 103 -1.27 -2.70 9.64
CA ILE A 103 -1.19 -2.03 10.94
C ILE A 103 0.29 -1.95 11.31
N ALA A 104 0.86 -0.76 11.28
CA ALA A 104 2.25 -0.57 11.67
C ALA A 104 2.44 -0.86 13.17
N GLY A 105 3.64 -1.30 13.52
CA GLY A 105 4.11 -1.46 14.90
C GLY A 105 5.16 -0.40 15.22
N GLY A 106 6.14 -0.76 16.03
CA GLY A 106 7.28 0.08 16.37
C GLY A 106 7.22 0.64 17.79
N ALA A 107 8.24 1.45 18.10
CA ALA A 107 8.54 1.90 19.47
C ALA A 107 7.38 2.66 20.15
N GLY A 108 6.51 3.30 19.38
CA GLY A 108 5.34 4.02 19.90
C GLY A 108 4.09 3.19 20.14
N VAL A 109 4.14 1.86 19.97
CA VAL A 109 2.93 1.03 20.08
C VAL A 109 2.30 1.12 21.48
N ARG A 110 3.12 1.20 22.53
CA ARG A 110 2.66 1.22 23.92
C ARG A 110 1.85 2.48 24.27
N SER A 111 2.24 3.64 23.73
CA SER A 111 1.46 4.87 23.89
C SER A 111 0.19 4.82 23.02
N THR A 112 0.31 4.28 21.82
CA THR A 112 -0.79 4.17 20.84
C THR A 112 -1.91 3.23 21.29
N LEU A 113 -1.62 2.22 22.10
CA LEU A 113 -2.64 1.34 22.71
C LEU A 113 -3.68 2.11 23.55
N ARG A 114 -3.37 3.34 23.98
CA ARG A 114 -4.29 4.21 24.73
C ARG A 114 -5.08 5.17 23.83
N ASP A 115 -4.84 5.15 22.52
CA ASP A 115 -5.58 5.96 21.56
C ASP A 115 -6.91 5.29 21.23
N GLU A 116 -7.93 5.61 22.02
CA GLU A 116 -9.29 5.08 21.87
C GLU A 116 -9.88 5.33 20.48
N ARG A 117 -9.51 6.44 19.83
CA ARG A 117 -9.99 6.77 18.48
C ARG A 117 -9.46 5.76 17.47
N LEU A 118 -8.17 5.47 17.54
CA LEU A 118 -7.56 4.49 16.65
C LEU A 118 -8.09 3.08 16.93
N ILE A 119 -8.15 2.66 18.19
CA ILE A 119 -8.64 1.33 18.56
C ILE A 119 -10.11 1.15 18.14
N THR A 120 -10.96 2.15 18.35
CA THR A 120 -12.37 2.12 17.93
C THR A 120 -12.52 2.08 16.41
N TRP A 121 -11.63 2.74 15.67
CA TRP A 121 -11.61 2.64 14.22
C TRP A 121 -11.15 1.27 13.75
N LEU A 122 -10.05 0.72 14.29
CA LEU A 122 -9.55 -0.61 13.96
C LEU A 122 -10.58 -1.70 14.22
N ARG A 123 -11.35 -1.58 15.32
CA ARG A 123 -12.45 -2.51 15.64
C ARG A 123 -13.48 -2.62 14.51
N ARG A 124 -13.69 -1.53 13.77
CA ARG A 124 -14.63 -1.46 12.63
C ARG A 124 -13.96 -1.78 11.29
N ALA A 125 -12.71 -1.37 11.11
CA ALA A 125 -11.98 -1.52 9.85
C ALA A 125 -11.50 -2.96 9.62
N CYS A 126 -10.94 -3.62 10.63
CA CYS A 126 -10.41 -4.98 10.52
C CYS A 126 -11.39 -6.00 9.90
N PRO A 127 -12.67 -6.12 10.34
CA PRO A 127 -13.59 -7.10 9.77
C PRO A 127 -14.14 -6.71 8.40
N ARG A 128 -13.97 -5.44 7.99
CA ARG A 128 -14.37 -4.94 6.67
C ARG A 128 -13.25 -5.04 5.64
N SER A 129 -12.04 -5.40 6.06
CA SER A 129 -10.89 -5.57 5.19
C SER A 129 -10.78 -7.02 4.73
N GLU A 130 -10.53 -7.25 3.45
CA GLU A 130 -10.32 -8.60 2.89
C GLU A 130 -9.05 -9.24 3.48
N PHE A 131 -7.97 -8.46 3.61
CA PHE A 131 -6.72 -8.87 4.26
C PHE A 131 -6.31 -7.90 5.36
N VAL A 132 -5.86 -8.43 6.51
CA VAL A 132 -5.31 -7.64 7.61
C VAL A 132 -3.93 -8.17 7.99
N HIS A 133 -2.91 -7.34 7.80
CA HIS A 133 -1.51 -7.64 8.11
C HIS A 133 -0.96 -6.68 9.17
N THR A 134 -0.02 -7.17 9.97
CA THR A 134 0.63 -6.39 11.03
C THR A 134 2.13 -6.32 10.74
N ILE A 135 2.72 -5.16 10.95
CA ILE A 135 4.16 -4.93 10.86
C ILE A 135 4.67 -4.86 12.30
N ASP A 136 5.75 -5.56 12.62
CA ASP A 136 6.34 -5.63 13.96
C ASP A 136 5.28 -5.79 15.07
N GLU A 137 5.28 -4.91 16.08
CA GLU A 137 4.34 -4.95 17.21
C GLU A 137 2.91 -4.52 16.87
N GLY A 138 2.57 -4.28 15.60
CA GLY A 138 1.21 -3.92 15.16
C GLY A 138 0.14 -4.94 15.55
N GLY A 139 0.55 -6.18 15.84
CA GLY A 139 -0.29 -7.23 16.43
C GLY A 139 -0.96 -6.81 17.73
N LEU A 140 -0.29 -5.99 18.55
CA LEU A 140 -0.84 -5.50 19.82
C LEU A 140 -2.05 -4.59 19.62
N LEU A 141 -2.01 -3.73 18.59
CA LEU A 141 -3.14 -2.84 18.25
C LEU A 141 -4.32 -3.63 17.67
N ARG A 142 -4.01 -4.65 16.85
CA ARG A 142 -5.03 -5.56 16.31
C ARG A 142 -5.72 -6.36 17.43
N GLU A 143 -4.95 -6.84 18.40
CA GLU A 143 -5.46 -7.53 19.58
C GLU A 143 -6.31 -6.60 20.46
N ALA A 144 -5.85 -5.38 20.73
CA ALA A 144 -6.62 -4.37 21.46
C ALA A 144 -7.93 -3.97 20.76
N ALA A 145 -7.98 -4.07 19.43
CA ALA A 145 -9.20 -3.90 18.65
C ALA A 145 -10.18 -5.09 18.79
N GLY A 146 -9.78 -6.19 19.44
CA GLY A 146 -10.57 -7.38 19.68
C GLY A 146 -10.26 -8.56 18.74
N PHE A 147 -9.18 -8.48 17.95
CA PHE A 147 -8.82 -9.50 16.97
C PHE A 147 -7.50 -10.17 17.34
N ALA A 148 -7.58 -11.31 18.01
CA ALA A 148 -6.40 -12.14 18.29
C ALA A 148 -5.79 -12.69 16.99
N HIS A 149 -4.49 -12.98 17.03
CA HIS A 149 -3.82 -13.69 15.95
C HIS A 149 -4.34 -15.13 15.92
N SER A 150 -5.04 -15.54 14.85
CA SER A 150 -5.19 -16.97 14.59
C SER A 150 -3.80 -17.47 14.21
N THR A 151 -3.20 -18.31 15.04
CA THR A 151 -1.97 -19.06 14.76
C THR A 151 -2.22 -20.06 13.62
N SER A 152 -2.56 -19.56 12.44
CA SER A 152 -2.60 -20.34 11.20
C SER A 152 -1.29 -20.07 10.49
N GLY A 153 -0.36 -21.00 10.66
CA GLY A 153 1.05 -20.82 10.36
C GLY A 153 1.38 -20.53 8.91
N ARG A 154 2.21 -19.51 8.71
CA ARG A 154 3.46 -19.59 7.95
C ARG A 154 4.20 -18.26 8.09
N LYS A 155 5.50 -18.36 8.38
CA LYS A 155 6.50 -17.28 8.35
C LYS A 155 6.27 -16.40 7.11
N HIS A 156 5.75 -15.18 7.29
CA HIS A 156 5.63 -14.19 6.20
C HIS A 156 6.35 -12.87 6.48
N ALA A 157 6.95 -12.70 7.67
CA ALA A 157 7.82 -11.56 7.96
C ALA A 157 9.26 -11.70 7.41
N ASP A 158 9.62 -12.86 6.84
CA ASP A 158 10.97 -13.13 6.29
C ASP A 158 11.07 -12.91 4.76
N ARG A 159 10.02 -12.34 4.13
CA ARG A 159 9.93 -12.26 2.66
C ARG A 159 9.70 -10.88 2.05
N ILE A 160 9.70 -9.80 2.83
CA ILE A 160 9.75 -8.46 2.22
C ILE A 160 11.16 -8.18 1.67
N GLY A 161 12.21 -8.84 2.21
CA GLY A 161 13.56 -8.81 1.64
C GLY A 161 13.79 -9.70 0.40
N ASP A 162 13.04 -10.80 0.23
CA ASP A 162 13.26 -11.78 -0.87
C ASP A 162 12.45 -11.46 -2.15
N VAL A 163 11.37 -10.67 -2.05
CA VAL A 163 10.55 -10.33 -3.23
C VAL A 163 11.23 -9.26 -4.11
N THR A 164 11.99 -8.33 -3.51
CA THR A 164 12.80 -7.35 -4.27
C THR A 164 13.98 -8.02 -4.98
N LEU A 165 14.52 -9.12 -4.45
CA LEU A 165 15.69 -9.83 -5.01
C LEU A 165 15.36 -10.87 -6.09
N LYS A 166 14.08 -11.17 -6.34
CA LYS A 166 13.67 -12.14 -7.38
C LYS A 166 13.02 -11.52 -8.61
N LEU A 167 12.51 -10.29 -8.54
CA LEU A 167 11.97 -9.61 -9.73
C LEU A 167 13.03 -8.82 -10.51
N LEU A 168 14.13 -8.43 -9.86
CA LEU A 168 15.30 -7.86 -10.53
C LEU A 168 16.40 -8.91 -10.44
N GLY A 169 16.75 -9.59 -11.52
CA GLY A 169 17.91 -10.50 -11.61
C GLY A 169 19.28 -9.80 -11.43
N ALA A 170 19.36 -8.86 -10.49
CA ALA A 170 20.55 -8.14 -10.09
C ALA A 170 21.16 -8.86 -8.89
N THR A 171 22.36 -9.40 -9.09
CA THR A 171 23.27 -9.69 -8.00
C THR A 171 23.46 -8.42 -7.16
N PRO A 172 23.56 -8.50 -5.82
CA PRO A 172 23.78 -7.32 -5.00
C PRO A 172 25.15 -6.73 -5.37
N SER A 173 25.13 -5.67 -6.19
CA SER A 173 26.32 -4.86 -6.39
C SER A 173 26.61 -4.22 -5.04
N ASN A 174 27.82 -4.43 -4.55
CA ASN A 174 28.37 -4.03 -3.26
C ASN A 174 28.51 -2.49 -3.10
N SER A 175 27.67 -1.70 -3.77
CA SER A 175 27.79 -0.24 -3.89
C SER A 175 26.84 0.54 -2.98
N ALA A 176 25.68 -0.01 -2.61
CA ALA A 176 24.71 0.66 -1.73
C ALA A 176 25.20 0.80 -0.27
N MET A 177 26.19 0.01 0.13
CA MET A 177 26.78 0.04 1.48
C MET A 177 27.94 1.03 1.65
N SER A 178 28.45 1.60 0.54
CA SER A 178 29.61 2.50 0.59
C SER A 178 29.35 3.78 1.40
N PRO A 179 28.25 4.53 1.21
CA PRO A 179 28.03 5.75 1.98
C PRO A 179 27.72 5.45 3.46
N MET A 180 27.02 4.34 3.76
CA MET A 180 26.70 3.95 5.13
C MET A 180 27.94 3.54 5.94
N ARG A 181 28.91 2.85 5.31
CA ARG A 181 30.19 2.52 5.94
C ARG A 181 31.07 3.73 6.23
N THR A 182 30.95 4.82 5.48
CA THR A 182 31.70 6.06 5.72
C THR A 182 31.10 6.89 6.84
N ALA A 183 29.83 6.65 7.21
CA ALA A 183 29.08 7.45 8.17
C ALA A 183 29.02 6.87 9.60
N LEU A 184 29.62 5.69 9.84
CA LEU A 184 29.66 4.99 11.13
C LEU A 184 31.11 4.84 11.62
#